data_AF-A0A2D8SVW1-F1
#
_entry.id   AF-A0A2D8SVW1-F1
#
_cell.length_a   1.000
_cell.length_b   1.000
_cell.length_c   1.000
_cell.angle_alpha   90.00
_cell.angle_beta   90.00
_cell.angle_gamma   90.00
#
_symmetry.space_group_name_H-M   'P 1'
#
loop_
_entity.id
_entity.type
_entity.pdbx_description
1 polymer ?
#
loop_
_entity_poly.entity_id
_entity_poly.type
_entity_poly.pdbx_seq_one_letter_code
_entity_poly.pdbx_strand_id
1 'polypeptide(L)' 'MSTKSKLEYIWLDGYKPTQSLRSKTRIESDFGGTLEECPMWSFDGSSTEQATGGDSDCLLKPVAI' A
#
# COMPACT_ATOMS: atom_id res chain seq x y z
N MET A 1 25.46 -7.79 7.74
CA MET A 1 24.53 -8.02 6.61
C MET A 1 23.27 -7.25 6.93
N SER A 2 22.72 -6.49 5.99
CA SER A 2 21.45 -5.78 6.18
C SER A 2 20.31 -6.80 6.20
N THR A 3 19.44 -6.73 7.21
CA THR A 3 18.28 -7.61 7.32
C THR A 3 17.20 -7.11 6.36
N LYS A 4 16.62 -8.00 5.55
CA LYS A 4 15.54 -7.67 4.62
C LYS A 4 14.21 -8.11 5.19
N SER A 5 13.24 -7.22 5.17
CA SER A 5 11.86 -7.45 5.62
C SER A 5 10.89 -7.29 4.45
N LYS A 6 9.83 -8.11 4.44
CA LYS A 6 8.70 -7.97 3.51
C LYS A 6 7.60 -7.21 4.22
N LEU A 7 7.20 -6.06 3.68
CA LEU A 7 6.09 -5.26 4.17
C LEU A 7 4.96 -5.41 3.16
N GLU A 8 3.92 -6.17 3.53
CA GLU A 8 2.72 -6.31 2.70
C GLU A 8 1.74 -5.18 3.01
N TYR A 9 1.57 -4.26 2.06
CA TYR A 9 0.61 -3.18 2.20
C TYR A 9 -0.74 -3.69 1.73
N ILE A 10 -1.76 -3.59 2.58
CA ILE A 10 -3.11 -4.06 2.31
C ILE A 10 -4.07 -2.88 2.36
N TRP A 11 -4.97 -2.77 1.38
CA TRP A 11 -6.01 -1.73 1.34
C TRP A 11 -7.29 -2.24 0.67
N LEU A 12 -8.36 -1.43 0.74
CA LEU A 12 -9.63 -1.68 0.06
C LEU A 12 -9.68 -0.91 -1.26
N ASP A 13 -10.18 -1.56 -2.31
CA ASP A 13 -10.45 -0.91 -3.60
C ASP A 13 -11.78 -0.14 -3.63
N GLY A 14 -12.13 0.44 -4.79
CA GLY A 14 -13.31 1.28 -5.00
C GLY A 14 -14.55 0.54 -5.51
N TYR A 15 -14.50 -0.79 -5.73
CA TYR A 15 -15.63 -1.51 -6.34
C TYR A 15 -16.90 -1.45 -5.47
N LYS A 16 -18.05 -1.46 -6.15
CA LYS A 16 -19.39 -1.43 -5.54
C LYS A 16 -20.25 -2.60 -6.05
N PRO A 17 -21.17 -3.15 -5.24
CA PRO A 17 -21.52 -2.72 -3.88
C PRO A 17 -20.48 -3.14 -2.83
N THR A 18 -19.65 -4.13 -3.15
CA THR A 18 -18.67 -4.71 -2.22
C THR A 18 -17.25 -4.41 -2.68
N GLN A 19 -16.45 -3.87 -1.76
CA GLN A 19 -15.02 -3.62 -1.98
C GLN A 19 -14.23 -4.92 -1.83
N SER A 20 -13.14 -5.04 -2.56
CA SER A 20 -12.18 -6.15 -2.42
C SER A 20 -10.88 -5.67 -1.78
N LEU A 21 -10.17 -6.59 -1.13
CA LEU A 21 -8.82 -6.35 -0.64
C LEU A 21 -7.83 -6.37 -1.80
N ARG A 22 -6.90 -5.43 -1.76
CA ARG A 22 -5.74 -5.35 -2.65
C ARG A 22 -4.48 -5.37 -1.79
N SER A 23 -3.39 -5.87 -2.35
CA SER A 23 -2.12 -5.84 -1.66
C SER A 23 -0.93 -5.78 -2.60
N LYS A 24 0.21 -5.36 -2.05
CA LYS A 24 1.52 -5.48 -2.70
C LYS A 24 2.65 -5.45 -1.68
N THR A 25 3.74 -6.13 -2.00
CA THR A 25 4.91 -6.25 -1.12
C THR A 25 5.95 -5.18 -1.40
N ARG A 26 6.38 -4.45 -0.37
CA ARG A 26 7.63 -3.67 -0.37
C ARG A 26 8.73 -4.49 0.29
N ILE A 27 9.94 -4.45 -0.25
CA ILE A 27 11.12 -4.99 0.42
C ILE A 27 11.84 -3.83 1.09
N GLU A 28 11.95 -3.88 2.41
CA GLU A 28 12.69 -2.88 3.18
C GLU A 28 13.91 -3.46 3.88
N SER A 29 14.91 -2.60 4.06
CA SER A 29 16.19 -2.93 4.69
C SER A 29 16.22 -2.38 6.09
N ASP A 30 16.69 -3.18 7.05
CA ASP A 30 16.92 -2.75 8.43
C ASP A 30 15.65 -2.16 9.09
N PHE A 31 14.50 -2.72 8.76
CA PHE A 31 13.18 -2.35 9.31
C PHE A 31 13.07 -2.83 10.77
N GLY A 32 12.86 -1.90 11.70
CA GLY A 32 12.79 -2.11 13.15
C GLY A 32 11.43 -2.62 13.63
N GLY A 33 10.44 -2.73 12.75
CA GLY A 33 9.15 -3.34 13.06
C GLY A 33 8.19 -2.41 13.78
N THR A 34 8.28 -1.10 13.52
CA THR A 34 7.34 -0.09 14.04
C THR A 34 6.50 0.50 12.93
N LEU A 35 5.32 1.03 13.27
CA LEU A 35 4.41 1.63 12.29
C LEU A 35 5.00 2.92 11.71
N GLU A 36 5.72 3.69 12.52
CA GLU A 36 6.33 4.98 12.17
C GLU A 36 7.43 4.82 11.12
N GLU A 37 8.08 3.67 11.09
CA GLU A 37 9.09 3.30 10.10
C GLU A 37 8.49 2.83 8.77
N CYS A 38 7.18 2.51 8.72
CA CYS A 38 6.52 2.15 7.47
C CYS A 38 6.41 3.39 6.57
N PRO A 39 7.06 3.41 5.39
CA PRO A 39 6.98 4.56 4.51
C PRO A 39 5.58 4.73 3.91
N MET A 40 5.17 5.98 3.70
CA MET A 40 4.09 6.27 2.75
C MET A 40 4.43 5.63 1.40
N TRP A 41 3.41 5.07 0.75
CA TRP A 41 3.56 4.51 -0.59
C TRP A 41 2.46 5.02 -1.51
N SER A 42 2.47 4.59 -2.76
CA SER A 42 1.47 4.95 -3.76
C SER A 42 1.08 3.75 -4.60
N PHE A 43 -0.08 3.77 -5.23
CA PHE A 43 -0.51 2.79 -6.21
C PHE A 43 -1.33 3.49 -7.30
N ASP A 44 -1.43 2.86 -8.47
CA ASP A 44 -2.30 3.32 -9.53
C ASP A 44 -3.77 3.02 -9.17
N GLY A 45 -4.48 4.07 -8.77
CA GLY A 45 -5.88 4.03 -8.38
C GLY A 45 -6.83 3.71 -9.53
N SER A 46 -6.43 3.95 -10.79
CA SER A 46 -7.28 3.65 -11.95
C SER A 46 -7.53 2.16 -12.13
N SER A 47 -6.57 1.33 -11.73
CA SER A 47 -6.69 -0.13 -11.70
C SER A 47 -7.54 -0.67 -10.54
N THR A 48 -8.12 0.21 -9.72
CA THR A 48 -8.84 -0.14 -8.48
C THR A 48 -10.17 0.59 -8.30
N GLU A 49 -10.66 1.32 -9.30
CA GLU A 49 -11.87 2.18 -9.20
C GLU A 49 -11.74 3.31 -8.15
N GLN A 50 -10.51 3.77 -7.88
CA GLN A 50 -10.24 4.82 -6.88
C GLN A 50 -9.79 6.16 -7.48
N ALA A 51 -9.42 6.17 -8.76
CA ALA A 51 -9.04 7.38 -9.47
C ALA A 51 -9.25 7.22 -10.99
N THR A 52 -9.28 8.34 -11.72
CA THR A 52 -9.35 8.32 -13.20
C THR A 52 -7.95 8.30 -13.81
N GLY A 53 -7.79 7.75 -15.02
CA GLY A 53 -6.47 7.57 -15.64
C GLY A 53 -5.63 8.84 -15.89
N GLY A 54 -6.22 10.04 -15.86
CA GLY A 54 -5.49 11.31 -16.03
C GLY A 54 -4.81 11.83 -14.76
N ASP A 55 -5.20 11.33 -13.59
CA ASP A 55 -4.67 11.67 -12.27
C ASP A 55 -4.95 10.48 -11.34
N SER A 56 -4.14 9.42 -11.49
CA SER A 56 -4.47 8.10 -10.93
C SER A 56 -3.69 7.72 -9.69
N ASP A 57 -2.66 8.47 -9.30
CA ASP A 57 -1.83 8.13 -8.15
C ASP A 57 -2.62 8.28 -6.83
N CYS A 58 -2.79 7.17 -6.12
CA CYS A 58 -3.38 7.13 -4.78
C CYS A 58 -2.31 6.83 -3.74
N LEU A 59 -2.43 7.41 -2.54
CA LEU A 59 -1.48 7.21 -1.45
C LEU A 59 -1.91 6.09 -0.50
N LEU A 60 -0.95 5.27 -0.07
CA LEU A 60 -1.10 4.30 1.00
C LEU A 60 -0.44 4.83 2.26
N LYS A 61 -1.27 5.13 3.26
CA LYS A 61 -0.82 5.51 4.60
C LYS A 61 -0.89 4.29 5.53
N PRO A 62 0.26 3.83 6.07
CA PRO A 62 0.26 2.83 7.13
C PRO A 62 -0.54 3.31 8.34
N VAL A 63 -1.39 2.44 8.88
CA VAL A 63 -2.22 2.74 10.06
C VAL A 63 -2.18 1.67 11.16
N ALA A 64 -1.65 0.47 10.86
CA ALA A 64 -1.49 -0.64 11.79
C ALA A 64 -0.41 -1.61 11.29
N ILE A 65 0.20 -2.37 12.21
CA ILE A 65 1.09 -3.51 11.94
C ILE A 65 0.68 -4.71 12.79
#